data_AF-A0A7C7NXC2-F1
#
_entry.id   AF-A0A7C7NXC2-F1
#
_cell.length_a   1.000
_cell.length_b   1.000
_cell.length_c   1.000
_cell.angle_alpha   90.00
_cell.angle_beta   90.00
_cell.angle_gamma   90.00
#
_symmetry.space_group_name_H-M   'P 1'
#
loop_
_entity.id
_entity.type
_entity.pdbx_description
1 polymer ?
#
loop_
_entity_poly.entity_id
_entity_poly.type
_entity_poly.pdbx_seq_one_letter_code
_entity_poly.pdbx_strand_id
1 'polypeptide(L)' 'MKKDNINPTGSGDVFAGAYAGVLNSGGTDREALVQASAMASICVEGFGVEKMLECTKAEITKRVSFLNGTLDL' A
#
# COMPACT_ATOMS: atom_id res chain seq x y z
N MET A 1 -3.86 6.98 25.24
CA MET A 1 -3.46 7.16 23.83
C MET A 1 -2.63 5.94 23.46
N LYS A 2 -3.23 4.91 22.84
CA LYS A 2 -2.44 3.77 22.34
C LYS A 2 -1.53 4.33 21.25
N LYS A 3 -0.22 4.14 21.41
CA LYS A 3 0.74 4.39 20.34
C LYS A 3 0.38 3.39 19.25
N ASP A 4 -0.21 3.84 18.16
CA ASP A 4 -0.45 2.95 17.01
C ASP A 4 0.90 2.32 16.69
N ASN A 5 0.95 0.99 16.75
CA ASN A 5 2.20 0.24 16.79
C ASN A 5 2.75 0.13 15.37
N ILE A 6 3.18 1.27 14.82
CA ILE A 6 3.66 1.39 13.45
C ILE A 6 5.02 0.68 13.33
N ASN A 7 5.11 -0.32 12.47
CA ASN A 7 6.35 -1.02 12.15
C ASN A 7 6.71 -0.78 10.67
N PRO A 8 7.74 0.02 10.37
CA PRO A 8 8.10 0.34 8.98
C PRO A 8 8.72 -0.84 8.20
N THR A 9 9.11 -1.91 8.89
CA THR A 9 9.80 -3.06 8.30
C THR A 9 8.95 -3.71 7.20
N GLY A 10 9.55 -3.98 6.04
CA GLY A 10 8.88 -4.65 4.91
C GLY A 10 8.03 -3.74 4.02
N SER A 11 7.75 -2.49 4.44
CA SER A 11 6.93 -1.57 3.63
C SER A 11 7.56 -1.22 2.27
N GLY A 12 8.89 -1.13 2.20
CA GLY A 12 9.62 -0.93 0.94
C GLY A 12 9.53 -2.11 -0.01
N ASP A 13 9.60 -3.34 0.51
CA ASP A 13 9.45 -4.56 -0.31
C ASP A 13 8.01 -4.72 -0.81
N VAL A 14 7.03 -4.41 0.04
CA VAL A 14 5.61 -4.36 -0.36
C VAL A 14 5.40 -3.32 -1.45
N PHE A 15 5.98 -2.12 -1.30
CA PHE A 15 5.90 -1.08 -2.33
C PHE A 15 6.51 -1.57 -3.65
N ALA A 16 7.75 -2.06 -3.64
CA ALA A 16 8.44 -2.50 -4.85
C ALA A 16 7.71 -3.65 -5.55
N GLY A 17 7.23 -4.63 -4.78
CA GLY A 17 6.46 -5.76 -5.30
C GLY A 17 5.13 -5.35 -5.91
N ALA A 18 4.39 -4.46 -5.23
CA ALA A 18 3.13 -3.92 -5.75
C ALA A 18 3.34 -3.08 -7.01
N TYR A 19 4.37 -2.22 -7.01
CA TYR A 19 4.71 -1.38 -8.15
C TYR A 19 5.04 -2.23 -9.39
N ALA A 20 5.95 -3.19 -9.23
CA ALA A 20 6.31 -4.12 -10.30
C ALA A 20 5.10 -4.95 -10.77
N GLY A 21 4.25 -5.39 -9.84
CA GLY A 21 3.04 -6.15 -10.15
C GLY A 21 2.03 -5.37 -11.00
N VAL A 22 1.83 -4.08 -10.69
CA VAL A 22 0.92 -3.22 -11.48
C VAL A 22 1.47 -2.99 -12.88
N LEU A 23 2.75 -2.65 -13.01
CA LEU A 23 3.39 -2.46 -14.33
C LEU A 23 3.36 -3.74 -15.17
N ASN A 24 3.67 -4.89 -14.57
CA ASN A 24 3.59 -6.19 -15.25
C ASN A 24 2.16 -6.53 -15.70
N SER A 25 1.15 -5.98 -15.03
CA SER A 25 -0.27 -6.14 -15.38
C SER A 25 -0.75 -5.12 -16.43
N GLY A 26 0.15 -4.31 -16.98
CA GLY A 26 -0.15 -3.28 -17.98
C GLY A 26 -0.68 -1.96 -17.41
N GLY A 27 -0.59 -1.75 -16.08
CA GLY A 27 -0.91 -0.48 -15.46
C GLY A 27 0.16 0.60 -15.76
N THR A 28 -0.26 1.85 -15.63
CA THR A 28 0.61 3.03 -15.76
C THR A 28 1.49 3.23 -14.53
N ASP A 29 2.58 4.01 -14.67
CA ASP A 29 3.42 4.39 -13.52
C ASP A 29 2.61 5.11 -12.43
N ARG A 30 1.61 5.91 -12.80
CA ARG A 30 0.73 6.58 -11.84
C ARG A 30 -0.11 5.57 -11.05
N GLU A 31 -0.73 4.60 -11.72
CA GLU A 31 -1.49 3.53 -11.05
C GLU A 31 -0.58 2.70 -10.14
N ALA A 32 0.61 2.37 -10.62
CA ALA A 32 1.61 1.63 -9.85
C ALA A 32 2.03 2.40 -8.60
N LEU A 33 2.33 3.70 -8.72
CA LEU A 33 2.72 4.55 -7.60
C LEU A 33 1.62 4.64 -6.54
N VAL A 34 0.38 4.84 -6.96
CA VAL A 34 -0.77 4.96 -6.04
C VAL A 34 -1.07 3.64 -5.34
N GLN A 35 -1.14 2.53 -6.08
CA GLN A 35 -1.47 1.23 -5.51
C GLN A 35 -0.33 0.69 -4.62
N ALA A 36 0.92 0.88 -5.00
CA ALA A 36 2.07 0.52 -4.19
C ALA A 36 2.11 1.31 -2.87
N SER A 37 1.84 2.63 -2.93
CA SER A 37 1.75 3.47 -1.73
C SER A 37 0.60 3.05 -0.81
N ALA A 38 -0.55 2.69 -1.39
CA ALA A 38 -1.68 2.17 -0.64
C ALA A 38 -1.31 0.88 0.12
N MET A 39 -0.70 -0.09 -0.55
CA MET A 39 -0.30 -1.36 0.09
C MET A 39 0.80 -1.18 1.14
N ALA A 40 1.81 -0.35 0.86
CA ALA A 40 2.87 -0.03 1.82
C ALA A 40 2.32 0.62 3.10
N SER A 41 1.31 1.48 2.97
CA SER A 41 0.68 2.11 4.13
C SER A 41 -0.10 1.12 5.01
N ILE A 42 -0.61 0.02 4.45
CA ILE A 42 -1.25 -1.06 5.24
C ILE A 42 -0.17 -1.89 5.93
N CYS A 43 0.96 -2.14 5.24
CA CYS A 43 2.07 -2.94 5.78
C CYS A 43 2.57 -2.38 7.11
N VAL A 44 2.65 -1.05 7.25
CA VAL A 44 3.22 -0.43 8.45
C VAL A 44 2.33 -0.51 9.69
N GLU A 45 1.08 -0.96 9.57
CA GLU A 45 0.11 -0.94 10.67
C GLU A 45 0.16 -2.17 11.60
N GLY A 46 1.09 -3.10 11.38
CA GLY A 46 1.28 -4.26 12.25
C GLY A 46 2.63 -4.91 12.09
N PHE A 47 2.87 -5.99 12.86
CA PHE A 47 4.20 -6.57 12.95
C PHE A 47 4.41 -7.66 11.90
N GLY A 48 5.55 -7.62 11.22
CA GLY A 48 5.85 -8.59 10.17
C GLY A 48 4.79 -8.55 9.06
N VAL A 49 4.19 -9.70 8.75
CA VAL A 49 3.21 -9.85 7.65
C VAL A 49 1.75 -9.82 8.11
N GLU A 50 1.48 -9.61 9.41
CA GLU A 50 0.14 -9.71 10.00
C GLU A 50 -0.90 -8.88 9.22
N LYS A 51 -0.64 -7.58 9.02
CA LYS A 51 -1.56 -6.70 8.29
C LYS A 51 -1.73 -7.07 6.83
N MET A 52 -0.71 -7.66 6.20
CA MET A 52 -0.80 -8.12 4.81
C MET A 52 -1.66 -9.37 4.68
N LEU A 53 -1.65 -10.26 5.67
CA LEU A 53 -2.50 -11.44 5.71
C LEU A 53 -3.97 -11.09 5.97
N GLU A 54 -4.25 -10.01 6.70
CA GLU A 54 -5.60 -9.51 6.99
C GLU A 54 -6.15 -8.55 5.92
N CYS A 55 -5.27 -8.02 5.06
CA CYS A 55 -5.58 -6.99 4.10
C CYS A 55 -6.69 -7.42 3.13
N THR A 56 -7.67 -6.53 2.91
CA THR A 56 -8.77 -6.77 1.99
C THR A 56 -8.69 -5.87 0.76
N LYS A 57 -9.30 -6.31 -0.36
CA LYS A 57 -9.43 -5.47 -1.55
C LYS A 57 -10.14 -4.14 -1.25
N ALA A 58 -11.17 -4.16 -0.38
CA ALA A 58 -11.90 -2.96 0.00
C ALA A 58 -11.01 -1.94 0.73
N GLU A 59 -10.10 -2.42 1.59
CA GLU A 59 -9.14 -1.55 2.29
C GLU A 59 -8.15 -0.91 1.31
N ILE A 60 -7.59 -1.70 0.38
CA ILE A 60 -6.70 -1.18 -0.68
C ILE A 60 -7.43 -0.12 -1.51
N THR A 61 -8.65 -0.43 -1.99
CA THR A 61 -9.45 0.51 -2.79
C THR A 61 -9.73 1.81 -2.04
N LYS A 62 -10.04 1.73 -0.74
CA LYS A 62 -10.25 2.92 0.10
C LYS A 62 -9.00 3.81 0.12
N ARG A 63 -7.81 3.23 0.28
CA ARG A 63 -6.55 3.99 0.32
C ARG A 63 -6.15 4.54 -1.05
N VAL A 64 -6.34 3.76 -2.12
CA VAL A 64 -6.16 4.22 -3.51
C VAL A 64 -7.06 5.41 -3.80
N SER A 65 -8.34 5.33 -3.43
CA SER A 65 -9.29 6.44 -3.60
C SER A 65 -8.88 7.69 -2.81
N PHE A 66 -8.39 7.52 -1.58
CA PHE A 66 -7.87 8.62 -0.78
C PHE A 66 -6.65 9.27 -1.45
N LEU A 67 -5.67 8.47 -1.87
CA LEU A 67 -4.45 8.95 -2.52
C LEU A 67 -4.75 9.66 -3.84
N ASN A 68 -5.63 9.12 -4.68
CA ASN A 68 -6.06 9.79 -5.91
C ASN A 68 -6.75 11.14 -5.67
N GLY A 69 -7.41 11.31 -4.52
CA GLY A 69 -8.02 12.59 -4.13
C GLY A 69 -7.05 13.58 -3.50
N THR A 70 -5.83 13.17 -3.18
CA THR A 70 -4.83 13.99 -2.47
C THR A 70 -3.61 14.32 -3.33
N LEU A 71 -3.33 13.47 -4.32
CA LEU A 71 -2.16 13.56 -5.18
C LEU A 71 -2.52 14.24 -6.50
N ASP A 72 -1.93 15.41 -6.76
CA ASP A 72 -1.85 16.02 -8.09
C ASP A 72 -0.76 15.30 -8.91
N LEU A 73 -1.02 14.04 -9.24
CA LEU A 73 -0.22 13.21 -10.15
C LEU A 73 -0.80 13.22 -11.57
#